data_AF-A0A4V6Y1Z4-F1
#
_entry.id   AF-A0A4V6Y1Z4-F1
#
_cell.length_a   1.000
_cell.length_b   1.000
_cell.length_c   1.000
_cell.angle_alpha   90.00
_cell.angle_beta   90.00
_cell.angle_gamma   90.00
#
_symmetry.space_group_name_H-M   'P 1'
#
loop_
_entity.id
_entity.type
_entity.pdbx_description
1 polymer ?
#
loop_
_entity_poly.entity_id
_entity_poly.type
_entity_poly.pdbx_seq_one_letter_code
_entity_poly.pdbx_strand_id
1 'polypeptide(L)'
;MALCFFNSISAQSQGGTREIHGNGNIVTRTYPVPAFDAVETEQFPADVRIEVSDKTPSVIISLDENLVSLLNVKSENGILKLALKNPDNKDFWISKAAINVSISTRNLKSLRNGSNGNVIVNGLNGTAFDLINDANGNITLQGKSGTLSLVSHANGRINAEKFEVKTAYVVANANATIRLNTQKIQAATQAFAHIENVSDHQTQSKTKAETFSANRSKLITLHFVNGNASPQQVTLISYAPGEIANETNGFILAPNQKKQKQYVVGTKVYIATKEQVDLVMSGKILQDKPFLTVQPDDEGRKVILPGK
;
A
#
# COMPACT_ATOMS: atom_id res chain seq x y z
N MET A 1 -49.42 7.54 -45.86
CA MET A 1 -49.09 8.53 -44.82
C MET A 1 -48.13 7.84 -43.85
N ALA A 2 -46.83 7.92 -44.11
CA ALA A 2 -45.80 7.20 -43.35
C ALA A 2 -45.29 8.12 -42.23
N LEU A 3 -45.48 7.69 -40.99
CA LEU A 3 -45.05 8.40 -39.78
C LEU A 3 -43.57 8.08 -39.52
N CYS A 4 -42.69 9.05 -39.76
CA CYS A 4 -41.28 8.94 -39.39
C CYS A 4 -41.13 9.19 -37.87
N PHE A 5 -40.80 8.14 -37.13
CA PHE A 5 -40.38 8.26 -35.73
C PHE A 5 -38.92 8.75 -35.68
N PHE A 6 -38.72 10.00 -35.28
CA PHE A 6 -37.41 10.50 -34.86
C PHE A 6 -37.10 9.93 -33.47
N ASN A 7 -36.22 8.92 -33.43
CA ASN A 7 -35.59 8.52 -32.17
C ASN A 7 -34.57 9.59 -31.78
N SER A 8 -34.92 10.40 -30.79
CA SER A 8 -33.99 11.33 -30.14
C SER A 8 -32.95 10.51 -29.38
N ILE A 9 -31.72 10.48 -29.89
CA ILE A 9 -30.57 9.98 -29.12
C ILE A 9 -30.32 11.02 -28.02
N SER A 10 -30.82 10.73 -26.82
CA SER A 10 -30.41 11.45 -25.61
C SER A 10 -28.96 11.06 -25.31
N ALA A 11 -28.03 11.92 -25.71
CA ALA A 11 -26.64 11.86 -25.26
C ALA A 11 -26.63 12.01 -23.74
N GLN A 12 -26.40 10.90 -23.03
CA GLN A 12 -26.10 10.95 -21.60
C GLN A 12 -24.80 11.75 -21.45
N SER A 13 -24.93 12.97 -20.92
CA SER A 13 -23.80 13.73 -20.39
C SER A 13 -23.09 12.85 -19.37
N GLN A 14 -21.91 12.34 -19.76
CA GLN A 14 -20.92 11.89 -18.80
C GLN A 14 -20.60 13.12 -17.94
N GLY A 15 -20.98 13.09 -16.66
CA GLY A 15 -20.56 14.10 -15.70
C GLY A 15 -19.04 14.08 -15.62
N GLY A 16 -18.38 14.94 -16.40
CA GLY A 16 -16.94 14.96 -16.52
C GLY A 16 -16.30 15.29 -15.18
N THR A 17 -15.35 14.46 -14.75
CA THR A 17 -14.47 14.74 -13.61
C THR A 17 -13.80 16.09 -13.84
N ARG A 18 -13.98 17.04 -12.91
CA ARG A 18 -13.48 18.41 -13.09
C ARG A 18 -11.95 18.43 -13.03
N GLU A 19 -11.31 18.96 -14.07
CA GLU A 19 -9.87 19.27 -14.03
C GLU A 19 -9.63 20.57 -13.28
N ILE A 20 -8.62 20.59 -12.40
CA ILE A 20 -8.12 21.79 -11.74
C ILE A 20 -6.65 21.95 -12.10
N HIS A 21 -6.34 22.97 -12.88
CA HIS A 21 -4.99 23.34 -13.25
C HIS A 21 -4.30 24.10 -12.12
N GLY A 22 -3.03 23.80 -11.85
CA GLY A 22 -2.15 24.69 -11.08
C GLY A 22 -2.01 26.05 -11.76
N ASN A 23 -1.97 27.13 -10.99
CA ASN A 23 -1.89 28.49 -11.51
C ASN A 23 -0.45 29.02 -11.67
N GLY A 24 0.56 28.26 -11.28
CA GLY A 24 1.98 28.63 -11.31
C GLY A 24 2.43 29.56 -10.18
N ASN A 25 1.50 30.08 -9.37
CA ASN A 25 1.81 30.98 -8.25
C ASN A 25 2.09 30.15 -6.99
N ILE A 26 3.35 29.83 -6.75
CA ILE A 26 3.73 28.97 -5.62
C ILE A 26 3.67 29.74 -4.30
N VAL A 27 2.96 29.16 -3.32
CA VAL A 27 2.95 29.61 -1.93
C VAL A 27 3.49 28.52 -1.02
N THR A 28 4.16 28.91 0.07
CA THR A 28 4.73 27.99 1.06
C THR A 28 4.07 28.19 2.41
N ARG A 29 3.66 27.09 3.05
CA ARG A 29 3.04 27.10 4.38
C ARG A 29 3.73 26.09 5.30
N THR A 30 3.89 26.49 6.55
CA THR A 30 4.38 25.61 7.62
C THR A 30 3.21 25.25 8.53
N TYR A 31 3.07 23.96 8.82
CA TYR A 31 2.04 23.41 9.69
C TYR A 31 2.73 22.79 10.91
N PRO A 32 2.58 23.38 12.10
CA PRO A 32 2.96 22.70 13.33
C PRO A 32 2.00 21.52 13.52
N VAL A 33 2.57 20.37 13.82
CA VAL A 33 1.83 19.13 14.04
C VAL A 33 2.28 18.48 15.34
N PRO A 34 1.40 17.77 16.05
CA PRO A 34 1.82 16.93 17.18
C PRO A 34 2.79 15.84 16.68
N ALA A 35 3.39 15.11 17.61
CA ALA A 35 4.21 13.96 17.25
C ALA A 35 3.37 12.89 16.51
N PHE A 36 3.95 12.31 15.46
CA PHE A 36 3.37 11.24 14.67
C PHE A 36 4.48 10.26 14.30
N ASP A 37 4.12 9.00 14.10
CA ASP A 37 5.03 7.95 13.65
C ASP A 37 4.51 7.24 12.39
N ALA A 38 3.41 7.71 11.81
CA ALA A 38 2.85 7.23 10.55
C ALA A 38 2.55 8.40 9.61
N VAL A 39 2.73 8.17 8.30
CA VAL A 39 2.36 9.12 7.25
C VAL A 39 1.48 8.43 6.20
N GLU A 40 0.38 9.07 5.84
CA GLU A 40 -0.51 8.62 4.77
C GLU A 40 -0.75 9.76 3.77
N THR A 41 -0.62 9.44 2.49
CA THR A 41 -1.02 10.34 1.39
C THR A 41 -2.20 9.75 0.63
N GLU A 42 -3.18 10.58 0.27
CA GLU A 42 -4.38 10.16 -0.47
C GLU A 42 -4.72 11.21 -1.54
N GLN A 43 -4.85 10.80 -2.81
CA GLN A 43 -5.17 11.72 -3.92
C GLN A 43 -4.26 12.95 -3.96
N PHE A 44 -2.96 12.71 -3.82
CA PHE A 44 -2.01 13.77 -3.51
C PHE A 44 -0.84 13.76 -4.50
N PRO A 45 -0.88 14.46 -5.64
CA PRO A 45 0.16 14.40 -6.68
C PRO A 45 1.37 15.29 -6.31
N ALA A 46 2.07 14.95 -5.23
CA ALA A 46 3.14 15.74 -4.65
C ALA A 46 4.45 14.95 -4.55
N ASP A 47 5.57 15.64 -4.74
CA ASP A 47 6.86 15.10 -4.29
C ASP A 47 6.94 15.26 -2.77
N VAL A 48 7.23 14.17 -2.06
CA VAL A 48 7.25 14.12 -0.60
C VAL A 48 8.63 13.74 -0.10
N ARG A 49 9.22 14.57 0.74
CA ARG A 49 10.48 14.29 1.44
C ARG A 49 10.24 14.20 2.93
N ILE A 50 10.59 13.06 3.52
CA ILE A 50 10.48 12.79 4.96
C ILE A 50 11.89 12.62 5.55
N GLU A 51 12.17 13.37 6.62
CA GLU A 51 13.42 13.32 7.35
C GLU A 51 13.16 12.85 8.79
N VAL A 52 13.63 11.65 9.11
CA VAL A 52 13.58 11.08 10.46
C VAL A 52 14.83 11.51 11.23
N SER A 53 14.67 12.37 12.23
CA SER A 53 15.76 12.96 13.02
C SER A 53 15.26 13.50 14.36
N ASP A 54 16.17 13.89 15.26
CA ASP A 54 15.78 14.45 16.57
C ASP A 54 15.14 15.85 16.53
N LYS A 55 14.90 16.40 15.33
CA LYS A 55 14.24 17.70 15.13
C LYS A 55 12.78 17.66 15.57
N THR A 56 12.24 18.84 15.88
CA THR A 56 10.82 19.00 16.18
C THR A 56 9.98 18.60 14.96
N PRO A 57 8.91 17.80 15.15
CA PRO A 57 8.01 17.46 14.06
C PRO A 57 7.44 18.70 13.37
N SER A 58 7.48 18.70 12.04
CA SER A 58 6.99 19.83 11.23
C SER A 58 6.62 19.38 9.84
N VAL A 59 5.64 20.04 9.23
CA VAL A 59 5.26 19.83 7.83
C VAL A 59 5.33 21.16 7.11
N ILE A 60 6.10 21.23 6.02
CA ILE A 60 6.21 22.38 5.14
C ILE A 60 5.71 21.97 3.77
N ILE A 61 4.77 22.74 3.21
CA ILE A 61 4.15 22.43 1.92
C ILE A 61 4.26 23.66 1.02
N SER A 62 4.84 23.47 -0.17
CA SER A 62 4.86 24.44 -1.25
C SER A 62 3.96 23.95 -2.38
N LEU A 63 2.98 24.78 -2.78
CA LEU A 63 2.00 24.44 -3.81
C LEU A 63 1.46 25.67 -4.53
N ASP A 64 0.84 25.48 -5.69
CA ASP A 64 0.06 26.50 -6.38
C ASP A 64 -1.03 27.10 -5.46
N GLU A 65 -1.11 28.42 -5.41
CA GLU A 65 -2.00 29.18 -4.53
C GLU A 65 -3.45 28.73 -4.64
N ASN A 66 -3.93 28.45 -5.85
CA ASN A 66 -5.32 28.05 -6.09
C ASN A 66 -5.66 26.65 -5.56
N LEU A 67 -4.66 25.84 -5.18
CA LEU A 67 -4.85 24.50 -4.61
C LEU A 67 -4.89 24.50 -3.08
N VAL A 68 -4.54 25.61 -2.44
CA VAL A 68 -4.48 25.76 -0.99
C VAL A 68 -5.80 25.42 -0.31
N SER A 69 -6.92 25.83 -0.89
CA SER A 69 -8.26 25.57 -0.32
C SER A 69 -8.66 24.10 -0.36
N LEU A 70 -8.02 23.31 -1.22
CA LEU A 70 -8.23 21.87 -1.35
C LEU A 70 -7.30 21.08 -0.42
N LEU A 71 -6.22 21.70 0.06
CA LEU A 71 -5.21 21.03 0.87
C LEU A 71 -5.77 20.65 2.24
N ASN A 72 -5.74 19.36 2.53
CA ASN A 72 -6.10 18.80 3.81
C ASN A 72 -4.85 18.24 4.51
N VAL A 73 -4.49 18.85 5.64
CA VAL A 73 -3.41 18.39 6.53
C VAL A 73 -4.04 18.04 7.86
N LYS A 74 -4.00 16.77 8.25
CA LYS A 74 -4.54 16.29 9.53
C LYS A 74 -3.51 15.44 10.26
N SER A 75 -3.37 15.64 11.56
CA SER A 75 -2.58 14.76 12.41
C SER A 75 -3.46 14.27 13.55
N GLU A 76 -3.79 12.99 13.52
CA GLU A 76 -4.71 12.36 14.48
C GLU A 76 -4.23 10.93 14.76
N ASN A 77 -4.32 10.51 16.03
CA ASN A 77 -3.93 9.15 16.46
C ASN A 77 -2.50 8.73 16.06
N GLY A 78 -1.56 9.69 16.03
CA GLY A 78 -0.16 9.43 15.63
C GLY A 78 0.06 9.30 14.12
N ILE A 79 -0.97 9.58 13.30
CA ILE A 79 -0.91 9.50 11.83
C ILE A 79 -1.02 10.92 11.25
N LEU A 80 -0.05 11.30 10.44
CA LEU A 80 -0.12 12.48 9.58
C LEU A 80 -0.76 12.10 8.23
N LYS A 81 -1.92 12.66 7.93
CA LYS A 81 -2.67 12.46 6.69
C LYS A 81 -2.59 13.71 5.82
N LEU A 82 -2.20 13.52 4.55
CA LEU A 82 -2.10 14.57 3.54
C LEU A 82 -2.95 14.22 2.33
N ALA A 83 -3.82 15.13 1.91
CA ALA A 83 -4.66 14.94 0.73
C ALA A 83 -5.04 16.27 0.08
N LEU A 84 -5.42 16.22 -1.20
CA LEU A 84 -6.26 17.26 -1.79
C LEU A 84 -7.71 16.76 -1.76
N LYS A 85 -8.61 17.52 -1.15
CA LYS A 85 -10.04 17.17 -1.04
C LYS A 85 -10.90 18.33 -1.50
N ASN A 86 -11.93 18.01 -2.28
CA ASN A 86 -12.94 18.98 -2.64
C ASN A 86 -13.89 19.18 -1.43
N PRO A 87 -14.12 20.42 -0.96
CA PRO A 87 -15.09 20.69 0.11
C PRO A 87 -16.48 20.14 -0.18
N ASP A 88 -16.89 20.11 -1.46
CA ASP A 88 -18.19 19.61 -1.90
C ASP A 88 -18.20 18.07 -2.12
N ASN A 89 -17.10 17.38 -1.84
CA ASN A 89 -16.92 15.95 -2.08
C ASN A 89 -17.20 15.50 -3.54
N LYS A 90 -17.00 16.40 -4.50
CA LYS A 90 -17.08 16.10 -5.95
C LYS A 90 -15.73 15.64 -6.48
N ASP A 91 -15.76 14.65 -7.37
CA ASP A 91 -14.57 14.13 -8.03
C ASP A 91 -13.87 15.21 -8.88
N PHE A 92 -12.54 15.25 -8.77
CA PHE A 92 -11.68 16.13 -9.53
C PHE A 92 -10.34 15.47 -9.77
N TRP A 93 -9.56 16.02 -10.69
CA TRP A 93 -8.17 15.67 -10.86
C TRP A 93 -7.34 16.93 -11.06
N ILE A 94 -6.06 16.82 -10.76
CA ILE A 94 -5.12 17.93 -10.72
C ILE A 94 -4.13 17.77 -11.85
N SER A 95 -3.86 18.86 -12.56
CA SER A 95 -2.92 18.89 -13.67
C SER A 95 -2.05 20.14 -13.61
N LYS A 96 -0.85 20.08 -14.20
CA LYS A 96 0.12 21.20 -14.27
C LYS A 96 0.36 21.90 -12.93
N ALA A 97 0.36 21.13 -11.85
CA ALA A 97 0.58 21.62 -10.49
C ALA A 97 1.98 21.22 -10.01
N ALA A 98 2.59 22.07 -9.21
CA ALA A 98 3.84 21.79 -8.52
C ALA A 98 3.59 21.73 -7.02
N ILE A 99 3.61 20.53 -6.45
CA ILE A 99 3.35 20.32 -5.02
C ILE A 99 4.57 19.62 -4.40
N ASN A 100 5.20 20.28 -3.45
CA ASN A 100 6.36 19.78 -2.73
C ASN A 100 6.08 19.75 -1.23
N VAL A 101 6.35 18.63 -0.58
CA VAL A 101 6.16 18.44 0.86
C VAL A 101 7.48 18.07 1.52
N SER A 102 7.82 18.78 2.59
CA SER A 102 8.91 18.43 3.50
C SER A 102 8.34 18.12 4.88
N ILE A 103 8.61 16.91 5.36
CA ILE A 103 8.14 16.39 6.65
C ILE A 103 9.37 16.10 7.50
N SER A 104 9.35 16.53 8.76
CA SER A 104 10.29 16.07 9.77
C SER A 104 9.55 15.37 10.90
N THR A 105 10.10 14.26 11.38
CA THR A 105 9.61 13.54 12.56
C THR A 105 10.77 12.86 13.28
N ARG A 106 10.57 12.46 14.54
CA ARG A 106 11.56 11.73 15.35
C ARG A 106 11.57 10.24 15.09
N ASN A 107 10.44 9.68 14.68
CA ASN A 107 10.29 8.28 14.38
C ASN A 107 9.29 8.11 13.25
N LEU A 108 9.50 7.11 12.40
CA LEU A 108 8.56 6.73 11.37
C LEU A 108 8.48 5.20 11.31
N LYS A 109 7.32 4.68 11.70
CA LYS A 109 7.00 3.25 11.70
C LYS A 109 6.25 2.84 10.44
N SER A 110 5.44 3.74 9.86
CA SER A 110 4.70 3.39 8.65
C SER A 110 4.55 4.54 7.64
N LEU A 111 4.49 4.15 6.38
CA LEU A 111 4.19 5.01 5.25
C LEU A 111 3.16 4.32 4.35
N ARG A 112 2.03 4.99 4.10
CA ARG A 112 1.12 4.65 3.02
C ARG A 112 1.18 5.72 1.93
N ASN A 113 1.73 5.36 0.78
CA ASN A 113 1.84 6.25 -0.36
C ASN A 113 0.64 6.12 -1.30
N GLY A 114 -0.20 7.15 -1.34
CA GLY A 114 -1.20 7.39 -2.39
C GLY A 114 -0.81 8.54 -3.32
N SER A 115 0.47 8.92 -3.34
CA SER A 115 1.01 9.98 -4.20
C SER A 115 1.56 9.44 -5.52
N ASN A 116 1.23 10.15 -6.61
CA ASN A 116 1.85 9.92 -7.92
C ASN A 116 3.20 10.66 -8.08
N GLY A 117 3.58 11.53 -7.13
CA GLY A 117 4.92 12.12 -7.07
C GLY A 117 5.92 11.21 -6.35
N ASN A 118 7.19 11.57 -6.39
CA ASN A 118 8.24 10.78 -5.77
C ASN A 118 8.24 10.96 -4.25
N VAL A 119 8.48 9.87 -3.52
CA VAL A 119 8.62 9.89 -2.06
C VAL A 119 10.06 9.54 -1.69
N ILE A 120 10.68 10.35 -0.84
CA ILE A 120 12.03 10.11 -0.31
C ILE A 120 11.94 10.11 1.21
N VAL A 121 12.36 9.02 1.84
CA VAL A 121 12.44 8.89 3.30
C VAL A 121 13.90 8.69 3.70
N ASN A 122 14.43 9.57 4.54
CA ASN A 122 15.79 9.46 5.07
C ASN A 122 15.79 9.32 6.58
N GLY A 123 16.85 8.70 7.09
CA GLY A 123 17.10 8.59 8.53
C GLY A 123 16.24 7.54 9.23
N LEU A 124 15.60 6.62 8.50
CA LEU A 124 14.85 5.53 9.12
C LEU A 124 15.75 4.80 10.12
N ASN A 125 15.30 4.69 11.36
CA ASN A 125 16.03 4.01 12.41
C ASN A 125 15.02 3.44 13.41
N GLY A 126 14.75 2.14 13.31
CA GLY A 126 13.72 1.51 14.11
C GLY A 126 13.81 -0.01 14.12
N THR A 127 12.89 -0.65 14.84
CA THR A 127 12.79 -2.12 14.89
C THR A 127 12.05 -2.68 13.68
N ALA A 128 11.03 -1.97 13.20
CA ALA A 128 10.19 -2.35 12.07
C ALA A 128 9.75 -1.10 11.30
N PHE A 129 9.55 -1.25 9.99
CA PHE A 129 8.97 -0.24 9.11
C PHE A 129 7.98 -0.88 8.14
N ASP A 130 6.78 -0.30 8.05
CA ASP A 130 5.71 -0.76 7.17
C ASP A 130 5.51 0.22 6.00
N LEU A 131 5.56 -0.29 4.78
CA LEU A 131 5.35 0.47 3.55
C LEU A 131 4.19 -0.13 2.75
N ILE A 132 3.18 0.70 2.46
CA ILE A 132 2.15 0.41 1.47
C ILE A 132 2.28 1.42 0.33
N ASN A 133 2.48 0.96 -0.90
CA ASN A 133 2.52 1.79 -2.09
C ASN A 133 1.27 1.54 -2.96
N ASP A 134 0.35 2.49 -2.95
CA ASP A 134 -0.92 2.45 -3.70
C ASP A 134 -0.89 3.33 -4.95
N ALA A 135 0.22 4.01 -5.23
CA ALA A 135 0.34 4.96 -6.33
C ALA A 135 1.65 4.82 -7.12
N ASN A 136 1.69 5.43 -8.31
CA ASN A 136 2.74 5.16 -9.30
C ASN A 136 4.04 5.96 -9.09
N GLY A 137 4.11 6.75 -8.02
CA GLY A 137 5.32 7.48 -7.64
C GLY A 137 6.48 6.54 -7.29
N ASN A 138 7.72 6.98 -7.52
CA ASN A 138 8.89 6.23 -7.06
C ASN A 138 9.14 6.50 -5.59
N ILE A 139 9.59 5.49 -4.85
CA ILE A 139 9.91 5.60 -3.44
C ILE A 139 11.39 5.32 -3.23
N THR A 140 12.09 6.19 -2.50
CA THR A 140 13.47 5.98 -2.06
C THR A 140 13.53 5.93 -0.54
N LEU A 141 14.09 4.86 0.02
CA LEU A 141 14.26 4.67 1.46
C LEU A 141 15.75 4.66 1.84
N GLN A 142 16.11 5.36 2.92
CA GLN A 142 17.46 5.38 3.47
C GLN A 142 17.43 5.25 5.00
N GLY A 143 18.35 4.45 5.55
CA GLY A 143 18.48 4.24 7.00
C GLY A 143 18.73 2.78 7.36
N LYS A 144 18.26 2.35 8.53
CA LYS A 144 18.36 0.98 9.04
C LYS A 144 17.08 0.56 9.77
N SER A 145 16.70 -0.71 9.65
CA SER A 145 15.62 -1.29 10.47
C SER A 145 15.89 -2.76 10.76
N GLY A 146 15.22 -3.32 11.78
CA GLY A 146 15.16 -4.78 11.93
C GLY A 146 14.37 -5.40 10.78
N THR A 147 13.13 -4.95 10.60
CA THR A 147 12.18 -5.52 9.65
C THR A 147 11.63 -4.46 8.70
N LEU A 148 11.38 -4.87 7.44
CA LEU A 148 10.59 -4.15 6.46
C LEU A 148 9.38 -5.01 6.05
N SER A 149 8.17 -4.48 6.19
CA SER A 149 6.97 -5.01 5.53
C SER A 149 6.61 -4.10 4.37
N LEU A 150 6.57 -4.63 3.14
CA LEU A 150 6.34 -3.86 1.92
C LEU A 150 5.20 -4.48 1.13
N VAL A 151 4.14 -3.70 0.88
CA VAL A 151 3.08 -4.05 -0.08
C VAL A 151 3.05 -3.01 -1.19
N SER A 152 3.24 -3.42 -2.44
CA SER A 152 3.11 -2.54 -3.61
C SER A 152 1.92 -2.98 -4.46
N HIS A 153 0.94 -2.09 -4.64
CA HIS A 153 -0.20 -2.25 -5.55
C HIS A 153 -0.02 -1.48 -6.87
N ALA A 154 1.13 -0.82 -7.06
CA ALA A 154 1.36 0.10 -8.17
C ALA A 154 2.63 -0.21 -8.96
N ASN A 155 2.81 0.45 -10.10
CA ASN A 155 3.90 0.20 -11.05
C ASN A 155 5.18 1.00 -10.76
N GLY A 156 5.20 1.80 -9.68
CA GLY A 156 6.34 2.62 -9.30
C GLY A 156 7.58 1.80 -8.91
N ARG A 157 8.75 2.43 -8.98
CA ARG A 157 10.01 1.84 -8.48
C ARG A 157 10.15 2.11 -7.00
N ILE A 158 10.52 1.08 -6.23
CA ILE A 158 10.91 1.22 -4.83
C ILE A 158 12.41 0.94 -4.73
N ASN A 159 13.18 1.96 -4.38
CA ASN A 159 14.62 1.87 -4.16
C ASN A 159 14.93 1.97 -2.66
N ALA A 160 15.24 0.84 -2.06
CA ALA A 160 15.64 0.71 -0.66
C ALA A 160 17.06 0.15 -0.53
N GLU A 161 17.93 0.39 -1.52
CA GLU A 161 19.34 -0.09 -1.50
C GLU A 161 20.15 0.52 -0.36
N LYS A 162 19.79 1.74 0.03
CA LYS A 162 20.40 2.47 1.15
C LYS A 162 19.64 2.29 2.47
N PHE A 163 18.68 1.36 2.50
CA PHE A 163 17.92 1.01 3.69
C PHE A 163 18.30 -0.40 4.12
N GLU A 164 19.24 -0.51 5.07
CA GLU A 164 19.73 -1.79 5.56
C GLU A 164 18.68 -2.43 6.48
N VAL A 165 18.19 -3.61 6.11
CA VAL A 165 17.24 -4.37 6.95
C VAL A 165 17.70 -5.80 7.21
N LYS A 166 17.30 -6.38 8.35
CA LYS A 166 17.62 -7.79 8.63
C LYS A 166 16.67 -8.73 7.90
N THR A 167 15.40 -8.37 7.81
CA THR A 167 14.39 -9.19 7.14
C THR A 167 13.39 -8.31 6.40
N ALA A 168 13.12 -8.63 5.15
CA ALA A 168 12.11 -7.96 4.32
C ALA A 168 11.00 -8.95 3.93
N TYR A 169 9.75 -8.55 4.18
CA TYR A 169 8.54 -9.22 3.71
C TYR A 169 7.94 -8.36 2.60
N VAL A 170 7.82 -8.90 1.39
CA VAL A 170 7.49 -8.13 0.19
C VAL A 170 6.32 -8.76 -0.53
N VAL A 171 5.26 -7.99 -0.77
CA VAL A 171 4.15 -8.35 -1.64
C VAL A 171 4.07 -7.33 -2.76
N ALA A 172 4.29 -7.76 -3.99
CA ALA A 172 4.18 -6.90 -5.17
C ALA A 172 3.03 -7.39 -6.06
N ASN A 173 1.93 -6.64 -6.10
CA ASN A 173 0.69 -7.00 -6.80
C ASN A 173 0.56 -6.35 -8.19
N ALA A 174 1.59 -5.65 -8.66
CA ALA A 174 1.64 -4.92 -9.93
C ALA A 174 3.05 -5.00 -10.54
N ASN A 175 3.33 -4.26 -11.62
CA ASN A 175 4.62 -4.31 -12.32
C ASN A 175 5.69 -3.45 -11.64
N ALA A 176 5.81 -3.55 -10.31
CA ALA A 176 6.77 -2.80 -9.54
C ALA A 176 8.20 -3.32 -9.77
N THR A 177 9.18 -2.42 -9.73
CA THR A 177 10.59 -2.79 -9.56
C THR A 177 11.02 -2.42 -8.16
N ILE A 178 11.48 -3.39 -7.38
CA ILE A 178 11.84 -3.22 -5.97
C ILE A 178 13.30 -3.64 -5.78
N ARG A 179 14.13 -2.73 -5.28
CA ARG A 179 15.53 -3.01 -4.94
C ARG A 179 15.72 -2.84 -3.44
N LEU A 180 16.27 -3.86 -2.78
CA LEU A 180 16.35 -3.96 -1.32
C LEU A 180 17.78 -4.25 -0.89
N ASN A 181 18.13 -3.88 0.33
CA ASN A 181 19.36 -4.29 1.00
C ASN A 181 18.99 -5.06 2.27
N THR A 182 18.86 -6.38 2.18
CA THR A 182 18.38 -7.21 3.29
C THR A 182 19.17 -8.50 3.47
N GLN A 183 19.32 -8.94 4.72
CA GLN A 183 19.95 -10.24 5.01
C GLN A 183 19.02 -11.42 4.68
N LYS A 184 17.71 -11.23 4.78
CA LYS A 184 16.69 -12.24 4.48
C LYS A 184 15.52 -11.59 3.73
N ILE A 185 15.04 -12.25 2.69
CA ILE A 185 13.88 -11.79 1.93
C ILE A 185 12.84 -12.90 1.83
N GLN A 186 11.58 -12.52 2.07
CA GLN A 186 10.41 -13.31 1.73
C GLN A 186 9.56 -12.46 0.80
N ALA A 187 9.35 -12.95 -0.41
CA ALA A 187 8.68 -12.19 -1.44
C ALA A 187 7.56 -13.00 -2.09
N ALA A 188 6.40 -12.38 -2.24
CA ALA A 188 5.31 -12.83 -3.10
C ALA A 188 5.11 -11.80 -4.21
N THR A 189 5.28 -12.23 -5.45
CA THR A 189 5.08 -11.37 -6.62
C THR A 189 3.87 -11.85 -7.42
N GLN A 190 3.09 -10.90 -7.89
CA GLN A 190 2.07 -11.06 -8.93
C GLN A 190 2.49 -10.24 -10.15
N ALA A 191 1.87 -10.52 -11.30
CA ALA A 191 2.18 -9.86 -12.57
C ALA A 191 3.68 -9.94 -12.94
N PHE A 192 4.28 -8.84 -13.41
CA PHE A 192 5.67 -8.77 -13.86
C PHE A 192 6.57 -8.02 -12.88
N ALA A 193 6.30 -8.12 -11.57
CA ALA A 193 7.13 -7.48 -10.56
C ALA A 193 8.56 -8.03 -10.58
N HIS A 194 9.54 -7.13 -10.46
CA HIS A 194 10.96 -7.48 -10.32
C HIS A 194 11.45 -7.08 -8.93
N ILE A 195 12.06 -8.03 -8.21
CA ILE A 195 12.63 -7.80 -6.89
C ILE A 195 14.11 -8.21 -6.91
N GLU A 196 14.98 -7.30 -6.51
CA GLU A 196 16.43 -7.48 -6.43
C GLU A 196 16.90 -7.21 -5.01
N ASN A 197 17.68 -8.13 -4.42
CA ASN A 197 18.38 -7.89 -3.17
C ASN A 197 19.84 -7.54 -3.46
N VAL A 198 20.22 -6.27 -3.29
CA VAL A 198 21.56 -5.79 -3.68
C VAL A 198 22.67 -6.29 -2.77
N SER A 199 22.36 -6.76 -1.57
CA SER A 199 23.34 -7.40 -0.70
C SER A 199 23.83 -8.74 -1.26
N ASP A 200 23.04 -9.42 -2.07
CA ASP A 200 23.42 -10.70 -2.67
C ASP A 200 24.65 -10.53 -3.57
N HIS A 201 24.75 -9.40 -4.26
CA HIS A 201 25.91 -9.02 -5.07
C HIS A 201 27.16 -8.71 -4.24
N GLN A 202 27.02 -8.36 -2.96
CA GLN A 202 28.13 -8.10 -2.04
C GLN A 202 28.67 -9.39 -1.41
N THR A 203 27.84 -10.44 -1.27
CA THR A 203 28.22 -11.75 -0.72
C THR A 203 28.86 -12.72 -1.72
N GLN A 204 28.84 -12.42 -3.03
CA GLN A 204 29.41 -13.30 -4.08
C GLN A 204 30.95 -13.45 -4.07
N SER A 205 31.68 -12.89 -3.10
CA SER A 205 33.12 -13.13 -2.98
C SER A 205 33.50 -14.36 -2.14
N LYS A 206 32.60 -14.96 -1.34
CA LYS A 206 32.91 -16.23 -0.66
C LYS A 206 31.68 -17.12 -0.52
N THR A 207 31.80 -18.29 -1.14
CA THR A 207 31.06 -19.55 -0.95
C THR A 207 30.08 -19.90 -2.07
N LYS A 208 30.33 -21.09 -2.61
CA LYS A 208 29.64 -21.84 -3.67
C LYS A 208 28.12 -21.69 -3.59
N ALA A 209 27.53 -21.30 -4.71
CA ALA A 209 26.09 -21.16 -4.90
C ALA A 209 25.34 -22.46 -4.60
N GLU A 210 24.45 -22.42 -3.61
CA GLU A 210 23.19 -23.14 -3.70
C GLU A 210 22.20 -22.20 -4.35
N THR A 211 22.14 -22.26 -5.68
CA THR A 211 21.03 -21.71 -6.44
C THR A 211 19.79 -22.53 -6.05
N PHE A 212 19.07 -22.11 -5.00
CA PHE A 212 17.68 -22.48 -4.88
C PHE A 212 16.95 -21.80 -6.04
N SER A 213 16.84 -22.52 -7.15
CA SER A 213 15.72 -22.34 -8.06
C SER A 213 14.48 -22.51 -7.19
N ALA A 214 13.92 -21.38 -6.74
CA ALA A 214 12.62 -21.39 -6.11
C ALA A 214 11.69 -22.04 -7.14
N ASN A 215 11.32 -23.30 -6.87
CA ASN A 215 10.15 -23.90 -7.48
C ASN A 215 9.06 -22.84 -7.34
N ARG A 216 8.67 -22.25 -8.47
CA ARG A 216 7.59 -21.27 -8.54
C ARG A 216 6.37 -21.98 -7.98
N SER A 217 6.14 -21.80 -6.69
CA SER A 217 4.98 -22.35 -6.02
C SER A 217 3.81 -21.67 -6.68
N LYS A 218 3.06 -22.42 -7.50
CA LYS A 218 1.92 -21.89 -8.25
C LYS A 218 1.04 -21.11 -7.26
N LEU A 219 0.88 -19.81 -7.51
CA LEU A 219 -0.06 -19.00 -6.76
C LEU A 219 -1.47 -19.36 -7.22
N ILE A 220 -2.34 -19.53 -6.24
CA ILE A 220 -3.73 -19.90 -6.43
C ILE A 220 -4.60 -18.69 -6.16
N THR A 221 -5.38 -18.26 -7.16
CA THR A 221 -6.29 -17.14 -7.03
C THR A 221 -7.60 -17.56 -6.37
N LEU A 222 -7.97 -16.92 -5.27
CA LEU A 222 -9.26 -17.06 -4.61
C LEU A 222 -10.09 -15.78 -4.74
N HIS A 223 -11.40 -15.95 -4.93
CA HIS A 223 -12.38 -14.87 -4.92
C HIS A 223 -13.25 -14.98 -3.67
N PHE A 224 -13.00 -14.15 -2.66
CA PHE A 224 -13.83 -14.05 -1.46
C PHE A 224 -15.07 -13.23 -1.75
N VAL A 225 -16.25 -13.81 -1.60
CA VAL A 225 -17.52 -13.20 -1.99
C VAL A 225 -18.38 -12.99 -0.74
N ASN A 226 -18.93 -11.79 -0.57
CA ASN A 226 -19.97 -11.58 0.42
C ASN A 226 -21.29 -12.17 -0.09
N GLY A 227 -21.69 -13.31 0.48
CA GLY A 227 -22.95 -13.99 0.17
C GLY A 227 -24.17 -13.39 0.88
N ASN A 228 -23.98 -12.38 1.75
CA ASN A 228 -25.04 -11.79 2.54
C ASN A 228 -25.71 -10.62 1.82
N ALA A 229 -26.97 -10.35 2.18
CA ALA A 229 -27.76 -9.24 1.64
C ALA A 229 -27.31 -7.86 2.15
N SER A 230 -26.42 -7.80 3.15
CA SER A 230 -25.88 -6.59 3.76
C SER A 230 -24.35 -6.52 3.61
N PRO A 231 -23.75 -5.31 3.60
CA PRO A 231 -22.30 -5.17 3.61
C PRO A 231 -21.66 -5.90 4.80
N GLN A 232 -20.51 -6.53 4.55
CA GLN A 232 -19.79 -7.32 5.55
C GLN A 232 -18.36 -6.82 5.69
N GLN A 233 -17.94 -6.51 6.91
CA GLN A 233 -16.53 -6.32 7.24
C GLN A 233 -15.87 -7.67 7.48
N VAL A 234 -14.75 -7.90 6.81
CA VAL A 234 -13.99 -9.15 6.85
C VAL A 234 -12.53 -8.82 7.10
N THR A 235 -11.91 -9.56 8.03
CA THR A 235 -10.47 -9.57 8.18
C THR A 235 -9.96 -10.96 7.85
N LEU A 236 -9.00 -11.05 6.93
CA LEU A 236 -8.30 -12.29 6.63
C LEU A 236 -6.94 -12.29 7.33
N ILE A 237 -6.64 -13.38 8.03
CA ILE A 237 -5.29 -13.69 8.51
C ILE A 237 -4.79 -14.90 7.75
N SER A 238 -3.57 -14.88 7.23
CA SER A 238 -3.02 -16.04 6.50
C SER A 238 -1.56 -16.34 6.82
N TYR A 239 -1.24 -17.63 6.87
CA TYR A 239 0.11 -18.16 7.10
C TYR A 239 0.49 -19.07 5.93
N ALA A 240 1.51 -18.71 5.18
CA ALA A 240 2.07 -19.58 4.14
C ALA A 240 2.77 -20.81 4.76
N PRO A 241 2.89 -21.93 4.04
CA PRO A 241 3.58 -23.11 4.55
C PRO A 241 5.02 -22.79 4.97
N GLY A 242 5.39 -23.22 6.17
CA GLY A 242 6.73 -22.97 6.72
C GLY A 242 6.95 -21.56 7.27
N GLU A 243 5.95 -20.67 7.17
CA GLU A 243 6.05 -19.30 7.64
C GLU A 243 5.43 -19.09 9.02
N ILE A 244 6.14 -18.32 9.84
CA ILE A 244 5.73 -17.94 11.20
C ILE A 244 4.95 -16.62 11.18
N ALA A 245 5.28 -15.74 10.22
CA ALA A 245 4.63 -14.45 10.05
C ALA A 245 3.30 -14.60 9.29
N ASN A 246 2.31 -13.80 9.68
CA ASN A 246 1.02 -13.73 9.00
C ASN A 246 0.84 -12.47 8.15
N GLU A 247 0.02 -12.59 7.11
CA GLU A 247 -0.64 -11.47 6.44
C GLU A 247 -1.94 -11.15 7.20
N THR A 248 -2.25 -9.88 7.50
CA THR A 248 -3.53 -9.46 8.11
C THR A 248 -4.18 -8.38 7.25
N ASN A 249 -5.38 -8.64 6.71
CA ASN A 249 -6.05 -7.74 5.77
C ASN A 249 -7.52 -7.54 6.13
N GLY A 250 -7.89 -6.34 6.55
CA GLY A 250 -9.28 -5.93 6.75
C GLY A 250 -9.87 -5.24 5.51
N PHE A 251 -11.11 -5.56 5.16
CA PHE A 251 -11.86 -4.90 4.08
C PHE A 251 -13.38 -5.02 4.29
N ILE A 252 -14.15 -4.15 3.64
CA ILE A 252 -15.62 -4.21 3.60
C ILE A 252 -16.05 -4.67 2.21
N LEU A 253 -17.00 -5.60 2.14
CA LEU A 253 -17.62 -6.06 0.90
C LEU A 253 -19.11 -5.74 0.92
N ALA A 254 -19.60 -5.02 -0.09
CA ALA A 254 -21.03 -4.90 -0.37
C ALA A 254 -21.65 -6.26 -0.75
N PRO A 255 -22.98 -6.42 -0.73
CA PRO A 255 -23.65 -7.65 -1.15
C PRO A 255 -23.20 -8.11 -2.54
N ASN A 256 -22.88 -9.40 -2.69
CA ASN A 256 -22.35 -10.03 -3.91
C ASN A 256 -21.00 -9.50 -4.41
N GLN A 257 -20.35 -8.57 -3.71
CA GLN A 257 -19.03 -8.08 -4.08
C GLN A 257 -17.97 -9.14 -3.80
N LYS A 258 -16.95 -9.20 -4.66
CA LYS A 258 -15.80 -10.09 -4.52
C LYS A 258 -14.51 -9.34 -4.21
N LYS A 259 -13.66 -9.90 -3.36
CA LYS A 259 -12.25 -9.53 -3.19
C LYS A 259 -11.36 -10.66 -3.72
N GLN A 260 -10.42 -10.32 -4.59
CA GLN A 260 -9.42 -11.26 -5.07
C GLN A 260 -8.21 -11.29 -4.12
N LYS A 261 -7.71 -12.50 -3.84
CA LYS A 261 -6.45 -12.75 -3.12
C LYS A 261 -5.73 -13.91 -3.79
N GLN A 262 -4.41 -13.94 -3.70
CA GLN A 262 -3.60 -15.04 -4.21
C GLN A 262 -2.72 -15.59 -3.09
N TYR A 263 -2.58 -16.90 -3.07
CA TYR A 263 -1.83 -17.60 -2.03
C TYR A 263 -1.01 -18.73 -2.62
N VAL A 264 0.10 -19.09 -1.99
CA VAL A 264 0.79 -20.34 -2.31
C VAL A 264 -0.04 -21.53 -1.83
N VAL A 265 0.04 -22.65 -2.54
CA VAL A 265 -0.56 -23.93 -2.11
C VAL A 265 -0.12 -24.25 -0.68
N GLY A 266 -1.06 -24.68 0.15
CA GLY A 266 -0.87 -25.01 1.56
C GLY A 266 -1.03 -23.82 2.53
N THR A 267 -1.24 -22.59 2.02
CA THR A 267 -1.49 -21.42 2.87
C THR A 267 -2.74 -21.65 3.73
N LYS A 268 -2.60 -21.45 5.04
CA LYS A 268 -3.71 -21.47 6.00
C LYS A 268 -4.34 -20.09 6.03
N VAL A 269 -5.62 -19.97 5.72
CA VAL A 269 -6.37 -18.71 5.72
C VAL A 269 -7.48 -18.77 6.77
N TYR A 270 -7.60 -17.71 7.55
CA TYR A 270 -8.54 -17.53 8.65
C TYR A 270 -9.42 -16.31 8.35
N ILE A 271 -10.72 -16.44 8.61
CA ILE A 271 -11.59 -15.27 8.76
C ILE A 271 -11.51 -14.87 10.22
N ALA A 272 -10.82 -13.78 10.50
CA ALA A 272 -10.38 -13.44 11.83
C ALA A 272 -11.46 -12.69 12.62
N THR A 273 -11.65 -13.10 13.88
CA THR A 273 -12.34 -12.28 14.89
C THR A 273 -11.45 -11.15 15.37
N LYS A 274 -12.01 -10.20 16.14
CA LYS A 274 -11.23 -9.12 16.72
C LYS A 274 -10.14 -9.66 17.66
N GLU A 275 -10.48 -10.67 18.46
CA GLU A 275 -9.58 -11.31 19.41
C GLU A 275 -8.39 -11.98 18.70
N GLN A 276 -8.66 -12.63 17.56
CA GLN A 276 -7.63 -13.26 16.73
C GLN A 276 -6.71 -12.21 16.08
N VAL A 277 -7.26 -11.06 15.67
CA VAL A 277 -6.45 -9.93 15.18
C VAL A 277 -5.56 -9.40 16.30
N ASP A 278 -6.12 -9.10 17.46
CA ASP A 278 -5.37 -8.56 18.60
C ASP A 278 -4.25 -9.55 19.03
N LEU A 279 -4.52 -10.87 18.97
CA LEU A 279 -3.55 -11.92 19.26
C LEU A 279 -2.37 -11.88 18.28
N VAL A 280 -2.60 -11.82 16.96
CA VAL A 280 -1.49 -11.78 15.99
C VAL A 280 -0.73 -10.46 16.03
N MET A 281 -1.40 -9.36 16.34
CA MET A 281 -0.77 -8.06 16.55
C MET A 281 0.12 -8.04 17.81
N SER A 282 -0.08 -8.96 18.76
CA SER A 282 0.82 -9.19 19.89
C SER A 282 2.02 -10.10 19.56
N GLY A 283 2.17 -10.53 18.30
CA GLY A 283 3.25 -11.41 17.83
C GLY A 283 2.99 -12.91 18.06
N LYS A 284 1.78 -13.29 18.45
CA LYS A 284 1.39 -14.70 18.65
C LYS A 284 0.81 -15.30 17.37
N ILE A 285 0.85 -16.62 17.26
CA ILE A 285 0.38 -17.36 16.08
C ILE A 285 -0.96 -18.01 16.38
N LEU A 286 -1.91 -17.92 15.44
CA LEU A 286 -3.18 -18.64 15.55
C LEU A 286 -2.95 -20.16 15.53
N GLN A 287 -3.49 -20.83 16.54
CA GLN A 287 -3.47 -22.30 16.66
C GLN A 287 -4.80 -22.95 16.25
N ASP A 288 -5.81 -22.14 15.99
CA ASP A 288 -7.15 -22.61 15.60
C ASP A 288 -7.12 -23.34 14.25
N LYS A 289 -8.20 -24.05 13.94
CA LYS A 289 -8.37 -24.63 12.61
C LYS A 289 -8.55 -23.50 11.58
N PRO A 290 -7.80 -23.49 10.47
CA PRO A 290 -8.00 -22.50 9.41
C PRO A 290 -9.38 -22.63 8.78
N PHE A 291 -9.91 -21.51 8.32
CA PHE A 291 -11.14 -21.47 7.54
C PHE A 291 -10.98 -22.22 6.22
N LEU A 292 -9.82 -22.07 5.57
CA LEU A 292 -9.40 -22.91 4.45
C LEU A 292 -7.88 -23.09 4.42
N THR A 293 -7.44 -24.21 3.86
CA THR A 293 -6.05 -24.42 3.45
C THR A 293 -6.02 -24.52 1.93
N VAL A 294 -5.28 -23.63 1.30
CA VAL A 294 -5.26 -23.46 -0.16
C VAL A 294 -4.75 -24.73 -0.84
N GLN A 295 -5.50 -25.23 -1.82
CA GLN A 295 -5.15 -26.41 -2.60
C GLN A 295 -4.76 -26.06 -4.05
N PRO A 296 -4.03 -26.92 -4.78
CA PRO A 296 -3.64 -26.67 -6.17
C PRO A 296 -4.82 -26.45 -7.14
N ASP A 297 -5.97 -27.03 -6.84
CA ASP A 297 -7.22 -27.03 -7.61
C ASP A 297 -8.19 -25.90 -7.22
N ASP A 298 -7.83 -25.07 -6.23
CA ASP A 298 -8.62 -23.91 -5.80
C ASP A 298 -8.53 -22.71 -6.77
N GLU A 299 -7.87 -22.83 -7.93
CA GLU A 299 -7.68 -21.71 -8.87
C GLU A 299 -9.03 -21.13 -9.34
N GLY A 300 -9.22 -19.83 -9.12
CA GLY A 300 -10.46 -19.13 -9.45
C GLY A 300 -11.65 -19.49 -8.55
N ARG A 301 -11.43 -20.26 -7.47
CA ARG A 301 -12.50 -20.68 -6.58
C ARG A 301 -13.18 -19.46 -5.94
N LYS A 302 -14.51 -19.48 -5.97
CA LYS A 302 -15.35 -18.55 -5.20
C LYS A 302 -15.51 -19.09 -3.79
N VAL A 303 -15.04 -18.32 -2.82
CA VAL A 303 -15.13 -18.60 -1.40
C VAL A 303 -16.23 -17.73 -0.83
N ILE A 304 -17.37 -18.31 -0.52
CA ILE A 304 -18.49 -17.58 0.07
C ILE A 304 -18.15 -17.31 1.54
N LEU A 305 -18.09 -16.04 1.91
CA LEU A 305 -17.84 -15.61 3.27
C LEU A 305 -19.10 -15.85 4.11
N PRO A 306 -18.99 -16.56 5.24
CA PRO A 306 -20.13 -16.79 6.13
C PRO A 306 -20.62 -15.46 6.68
N GLY A 307 -21.95 -15.29 6.77
CA GLY A 307 -22.53 -14.20 7.56
C GLY A 307 -22.13 -14.30 9.03
N LYS A 308 -22.02 -13.15 9.68
CA LYS A 308 -21.98 -13.09 11.15
C LYS A 308 -23.40 -13.16 11.69
#